data_AF-A0A931ZJ33-F1
#
_entry.id   AF-A0A931ZJ33-F1
#
_cell.length_a   1.000
_cell.length_b   1.000
_cell.length_c   1.000
_cell.angle_alpha   90.00
_cell.angle_beta   90.00
_cell.angle_gamma   90.00
#
_symmetry.space_group_name_H-M   'P 1'
#
loop_
_entity.id
_entity.type
_entity.pdbx_description
1 polymer ?
#
loop_
_entity_poly.entity_id
_entity_poly.type
_entity_poly.pdbx_seq_one_letter_code
_entity_poly.pdbx_strand_id
1 'polypeptide(L)'
;MKHPRGWNLVEELIQVKELKNAIFYATYQASKEYSKLTSFTIAKAVLAKESTNYTVTVIIDGLNNKERDVVREELKKLKIKYRKIRGMKDEQSIFLRLSDAMAGFLREVYEGEEYTKQFMKRFEKAGMVTEA
;
A
#
# COMPACT_ATOMS: atom_id res chain seq x y z
N MET A 1 -27.00 -3.75 -1.96
CA MET A 1 -25.80 -4.59 -2.14
C MET A 1 -25.05 -4.58 -0.81
N LYS A 2 -24.71 -5.74 -0.22
CA LYS A 2 -23.91 -5.77 1.00
C LYS A 2 -22.44 -5.67 0.59
N HIS A 3 -21.80 -4.57 0.95
CA HIS A 3 -20.38 -4.39 0.72
C HIS A 3 -19.57 -4.99 1.89
N PRO A 4 -18.34 -5.48 1.64
CA PRO A 4 -17.46 -5.97 2.71
C PRO A 4 -17.11 -4.88 3.73
N ARG A 5 -16.63 -5.30 4.91
CA ARG A 5 -16.17 -4.37 5.96
C ARG A 5 -15.05 -3.47 5.42
N GLY A 6 -15.15 -2.15 5.66
CA GLY A 6 -14.19 -1.15 5.18
C GLY A 6 -14.62 -0.38 3.92
N TRP A 7 -15.71 -0.78 3.27
CA TRP A 7 -16.15 -0.20 1.98
C TRP A 7 -16.54 1.28 2.02
N ASN A 8 -17.22 1.72 3.08
CA ASN A 8 -17.61 3.12 3.23
C ASN A 8 -16.37 4.04 3.24
N LEU A 9 -15.26 3.57 3.80
CA LEU A 9 -14.00 4.30 3.79
C LEU A 9 -13.53 4.48 2.35
N VAL A 10 -13.53 3.43 1.52
CA VAL A 10 -13.05 3.47 0.13
C VAL A 10 -13.80 4.52 -0.71
N GLU A 11 -15.12 4.62 -0.58
CA GLU A 11 -15.89 5.63 -1.32
C GLU A 11 -15.62 7.06 -0.85
N GLU A 12 -15.46 7.26 0.46
CA GLU A 12 -15.14 8.56 1.05
C GLU A 12 -13.73 9.04 0.68
N LEU A 13 -12.78 8.11 0.50
CA LEU A 13 -11.39 8.44 0.14
C LEU A 13 -11.29 9.20 -1.18
N ILE A 14 -12.18 8.92 -2.15
CA ILE A 14 -12.19 9.62 -3.45
C ILE A 14 -12.31 11.14 -3.29
N GLN A 15 -12.90 11.60 -2.19
CA GLN A 15 -13.10 13.02 -1.91
C GLN A 15 -11.88 13.69 -1.27
N VAL A 16 -10.89 12.92 -0.81
CA VAL A 16 -9.70 13.42 -0.11
C VAL A 16 -8.61 13.77 -1.13
N LYS A 17 -8.53 15.05 -1.50
CA LYS A 17 -7.64 15.56 -2.55
C LYS A 17 -6.16 15.35 -2.23
N GLU A 18 -5.81 15.31 -0.96
CA GLU A 18 -4.45 15.09 -0.43
C GLU A 18 -3.93 13.69 -0.76
N LEU A 19 -4.81 12.74 -1.07
CA LEU A 19 -4.43 11.38 -1.46
C LEU A 19 -4.09 11.25 -2.95
N LYS A 20 -4.21 12.32 -3.73
CA LYS A 20 -3.80 12.31 -5.14
C LYS A 20 -2.31 11.97 -5.25
N ASN A 21 -1.98 10.98 -6.07
CA ASN A 21 -0.65 10.44 -6.27
C ASN A 21 0.02 9.98 -4.95
N ALA A 22 -0.76 9.43 -4.02
CA ALA A 22 -0.27 9.00 -2.71
C ALA A 22 -0.46 7.50 -2.42
N ILE A 23 -1.34 6.82 -3.16
CA ILE A 23 -1.59 5.38 -2.98
C ILE A 23 -0.88 4.63 -4.10
N PHE A 24 0.12 3.84 -3.71
CA PHE A 24 0.88 2.98 -4.60
C PHE A 24 0.61 1.53 -4.26
N TYR A 25 0.45 0.68 -5.26
CA TYR A 25 0.24 -0.75 -5.06
C TYR A 25 1.03 -1.58 -6.06
N ALA A 26 1.21 -2.86 -5.74
CA ALA A 26 1.76 -3.84 -6.66
C ALA A 26 1.06 -5.17 -6.41
N THR A 27 0.82 -5.92 -7.50
CA THR A 27 0.25 -7.26 -7.44
C THR A 27 1.34 -8.30 -7.72
N TYR A 28 1.31 -9.42 -7.00
CA TYR A 28 2.28 -10.50 -7.17
C TYR A 28 1.56 -11.84 -7.20
N GLN A 29 1.94 -12.69 -8.15
CA GLN A 29 1.39 -14.04 -8.29
C GLN A 29 2.36 -15.09 -7.74
N ALA A 30 1.79 -16.20 -7.24
CA ALA A 30 2.49 -17.45 -6.96
C ALA A 30 3.74 -17.34 -6.03
N SER A 31 3.74 -16.40 -5.10
CA SER A 31 4.85 -16.23 -4.14
C SER A 31 4.34 -16.16 -2.70
N LYS A 32 5.10 -16.78 -1.80
CA LYS A 32 4.89 -16.73 -0.34
C LYS A 32 5.91 -15.83 0.36
N GLU A 33 6.78 -15.16 -0.39
CA GLU A 33 7.87 -14.34 0.16
C GLU A 33 7.38 -12.95 0.63
N TYR A 34 6.41 -12.93 1.55
CA TYR A 34 5.69 -11.73 1.97
C TYR A 34 6.61 -10.55 2.30
N SER A 35 7.61 -10.74 3.17
CA SER A 35 8.49 -9.64 3.59
C SER A 35 9.31 -9.05 2.45
N LYS A 36 9.79 -9.89 1.53
CA LYS A 36 10.57 -9.43 0.37
C LYS A 36 9.67 -8.66 -0.60
N LEU A 37 8.50 -9.20 -0.92
CA LEU A 37 7.53 -8.54 -1.80
C LEU A 37 7.08 -7.20 -1.21
N THR A 38 6.84 -7.14 0.09
CA THR A 38 6.55 -5.89 0.80
C THR A 38 7.70 -4.89 0.64
N SER A 39 8.97 -5.31 0.77
CA SER A 39 10.13 -4.44 0.51
C SER A 39 10.19 -3.92 -0.93
N PHE A 40 9.90 -4.77 -1.91
CA PHE A 40 9.84 -4.36 -3.32
C PHE A 40 8.74 -3.33 -3.55
N THR A 41 7.54 -3.55 -3.01
CA THR A 41 6.44 -2.59 -3.12
C THR A 41 6.78 -1.26 -2.47
N ILE A 42 7.41 -1.28 -1.29
CA ILE A 42 7.88 -0.05 -0.63
C ILE A 42 8.90 0.67 -1.51
N ALA A 43 9.89 -0.04 -2.05
CA ALA A 43 10.91 0.57 -2.91
C ALA A 43 10.30 1.21 -4.16
N LYS A 44 9.41 0.48 -4.85
CA LYS A 44 8.68 0.98 -6.02
C LYS A 44 7.86 2.23 -5.69
N ALA A 45 7.06 2.19 -4.63
CA ALA A 45 6.26 3.33 -4.18
C ALA A 45 7.10 4.58 -3.88
N VAL A 46 8.21 4.39 -3.17
CA VAL A 46 9.12 5.49 -2.83
C VAL A 46 9.73 6.09 -4.09
N LEU A 47 10.31 5.26 -4.97
CA LEU A 47 10.98 5.73 -6.18
C LEU A 47 10.02 6.35 -7.20
N ALA A 48 8.77 5.86 -7.26
CA ALA A 48 7.72 6.46 -8.07
C ALA A 48 7.31 7.85 -7.55
N LYS A 49 7.42 8.09 -6.23
CA LYS A 49 7.10 9.39 -5.61
C LYS A 49 8.26 10.38 -5.69
N GLU A 50 9.47 9.95 -5.35
CA GLU A 50 10.70 10.76 -5.34
C GLU A 50 11.92 9.84 -5.40
N SER A 51 12.88 10.11 -6.28
CA SER A 51 14.03 9.24 -6.51
C SER A 51 15.36 9.83 -6.05
N THR A 52 15.43 11.14 -5.78
CA THR A 52 16.70 11.84 -5.57
C THR A 52 16.91 12.30 -4.13
N ASN A 53 16.00 13.14 -3.61
CA ASN A 53 16.15 13.78 -2.31
C ASN A 53 15.01 13.41 -1.34
N TYR A 54 15.12 12.22 -0.74
CA TYR A 54 14.12 11.73 0.20
C TYR A 54 14.74 11.01 1.40
N THR A 55 13.93 10.91 2.45
CA THR A 55 14.07 9.92 3.51
C THR A 55 12.67 9.54 3.97
N VAL A 56 12.40 8.24 4.17
CA VAL A 56 11.07 7.77 4.55
C VAL A 56 11.03 7.12 5.92
N THR A 57 9.88 7.22 6.58
CA THR A 57 9.54 6.37 7.72
C THR A 57 8.55 5.32 7.24
N VAL A 58 8.90 4.06 7.42
CA VAL A 58 8.09 2.91 6.99
C VAL A 58 7.37 2.34 8.19
N ILE A 59 6.04 2.26 8.10
CA ILE A 59 5.18 1.62 9.09
C ILE A 59 4.47 0.48 8.38
N ILE A 60 4.59 -0.74 8.91
CA ILE A 60 4.01 -1.95 8.32
C ILE A 60 3.10 -2.59 9.38
N ASP A 61 1.90 -2.98 8.97
CA ASP A 61 0.98 -3.67 9.87
C ASP A 61 1.50 -5.06 10.23
N GLY A 62 1.33 -5.45 11.50
CA GLY A 62 1.70 -6.78 12.00
C GLY A 62 3.19 -7.16 11.95
N LEU A 63 4.09 -6.25 11.56
CA LEU A 63 5.50 -6.56 11.32
C LEU A 63 6.24 -7.02 12.59
N ASN A 64 6.68 -8.27 12.59
CA ASN A 64 7.49 -8.82 13.68
C ASN A 64 9.00 -8.49 13.51
N ASN A 65 9.82 -8.80 14.52
CA ASN A 65 11.25 -8.48 14.51
C ASN A 65 12.01 -9.15 13.35
N LYS A 66 11.72 -10.43 13.06
CA LYS A 66 12.40 -11.19 12.00
C LYS A 66 12.08 -10.62 10.63
N GLU A 67 10.80 -10.32 10.37
CA GLU A 67 10.35 -9.70 9.13
C GLU A 67 10.94 -8.29 8.97
N ARG A 68 11.00 -7.51 10.06
CA ARG A 68 11.63 -6.19 10.05
C ARG A 68 13.09 -6.25 9.63
N ASP A 69 13.83 -7.25 10.09
CA ASP A 69 15.24 -7.40 9.72
C ASP A 69 15.37 -7.76 8.23
N VAL A 70 14.51 -8.65 7.70
CA VAL A 70 14.44 -8.93 6.26
C VAL A 70 14.11 -7.65 5.47
N VAL A 71 13.08 -6.91 5.88
CA VAL A 71 12.70 -5.66 5.20
C VAL A 71 13.84 -4.66 5.18
N ARG A 72 14.55 -4.52 6.31
CA ARG A 72 15.70 -3.62 6.44
C ARG A 72 16.80 -3.98 5.45
N GLU A 73 17.19 -5.26 5.40
CA GLU A 73 18.27 -5.70 4.53
C GLU A 73 17.88 -5.62 3.05
N GLU A 74 16.63 -5.94 2.68
CA GLU A 74 16.16 -5.77 1.30
C GLU A 74 16.10 -4.30 0.88
N LEU A 75 15.58 -3.38 1.72
CA LEU A 75 15.55 -1.95 1.40
C LEU A 75 16.96 -1.36 1.24
N LYS A 76 17.95 -1.84 2.00
CA LYS A 76 19.37 -1.47 1.80
C LYS A 76 19.90 -1.94 0.45
N LYS A 77 19.64 -3.20 0.07
CA LYS A 77 20.05 -3.75 -1.25
C LYS A 77 19.44 -2.95 -2.39
N LEU A 78 18.19 -2.53 -2.23
CA LEU A 78 17.46 -1.66 -3.16
C LEU A 78 17.85 -0.18 -3.07
N LYS A 79 18.83 0.17 -2.24
CA LYS A 79 19.36 1.54 -2.04
C LYS A 79 18.31 2.56 -1.59
N ILE A 80 17.28 2.12 -0.86
CA ILE A 80 16.23 3.01 -0.35
C ILE A 80 16.68 3.69 0.94
N LYS A 81 16.63 5.03 0.95
CA LYS A 81 16.93 5.85 2.14
C LYS A 81 15.73 5.86 3.10
N TYR A 82 15.92 5.36 4.32
CA TYR A 82 14.88 5.37 5.36
C TYR A 82 15.43 5.88 6.70
N ARG A 83 14.56 6.55 7.47
CA ARG A 83 14.83 6.99 8.84
C ARG A 83 14.51 5.91 9.86
N LYS A 84 13.37 5.22 9.68
CA LYS A 84 12.86 4.23 10.63
C LYS A 84 11.94 3.24 9.92
N ILE A 85 12.00 1.98 10.34
CA ILE A 85 11.07 0.91 9.95
C ILE A 85 10.48 0.35 11.23
N ARG A 86 9.15 0.33 11.36
CA ARG A 86 8.48 -0.21 12.56
C ARG A 86 7.18 -0.94 12.22
N GLY A 87 6.90 -1.97 13.02
CA GLY A 87 5.57 -2.55 13.12
C GLY A 87 4.64 -1.68 13.97
N MET A 88 3.37 -1.65 13.62
CA MET A 88 2.29 -1.04 14.41
C MET A 88 0.99 -1.78 14.07
N LYS A 89 0.02 -1.83 15.00
CA LYS A 89 -1.30 -2.41 14.70
C LYS A 89 -2.20 -1.39 14.01
N ASP A 90 -3.08 -1.85 13.15
CA ASP A 90 -4.14 -1.09 12.47
C ASP A 90 -4.99 -0.20 13.39
N GLU A 91 -5.38 -0.68 14.58
CA GLU A 91 -6.13 0.08 15.60
C GLU A 91 -5.43 1.39 16.00
N GLN A 92 -4.09 1.40 15.93
CA GLN A 92 -3.23 2.49 16.37
C GLN A 92 -2.92 3.52 15.28
N SER A 93 -3.31 3.27 14.02
CA SER A 93 -3.00 4.16 12.89
C SER A 93 -4.10 4.18 11.84
N ILE A 94 -4.68 5.36 11.59
CA ILE A 94 -5.66 5.55 10.51
C ILE A 94 -5.05 5.23 9.13
N PHE A 95 -3.75 5.45 8.94
CA PHE A 95 -3.06 5.12 7.69
C PHE A 95 -2.92 3.62 7.47
N LEU A 96 -2.78 2.82 8.54
CA LEU A 96 -2.73 1.37 8.40
C LEU A 96 -4.12 0.81 8.05
N ARG A 97 -5.19 1.32 8.69
CA ARG A 97 -6.57 0.97 8.30
C ARG A 97 -6.90 1.35 6.87
N LEU A 98 -6.43 2.52 6.43
CA LEU A 98 -6.52 2.94 5.04
C LEU A 98 -5.80 1.96 4.11
N SER A 99 -4.55 1.62 4.40
CA SER A 99 -3.78 0.66 3.60
C SER A 99 -4.44 -0.71 3.54
N ASP A 100 -4.97 -1.23 4.65
CA ASP A 100 -5.69 -2.52 4.70
C ASP A 100 -6.98 -2.49 3.87
N ALA A 101 -7.80 -1.44 4.01
CA ALA A 101 -9.01 -1.27 3.22
C ALA A 101 -8.70 -1.17 1.71
N MET A 102 -7.65 -0.44 1.33
CA MET A 102 -7.19 -0.36 -0.06
C MET A 102 -6.65 -1.69 -0.57
N ALA A 103 -5.90 -2.43 0.24
CA ALA A 103 -5.40 -3.76 -0.13
C ALA A 103 -6.56 -4.75 -0.34
N GLY A 104 -7.58 -4.73 0.52
CA GLY A 104 -8.80 -5.50 0.36
C GLY A 104 -9.54 -5.15 -0.94
N PHE A 105 -9.75 -3.87 -1.20
CA PHE A 105 -10.37 -3.40 -2.45
C PHE A 105 -9.58 -3.83 -3.69
N LEU A 106 -8.26 -3.64 -3.70
CA LEU A 106 -7.40 -4.01 -4.83
C LEU A 106 -7.35 -5.53 -5.05
N ARG A 107 -7.48 -6.33 -3.98
CA ARG A 107 -7.62 -7.79 -4.11
C ARG A 107 -8.91 -8.15 -4.83
N GLU A 108 -10.05 -7.53 -4.47
CA GLU A 108 -11.33 -7.78 -5.13
C GLU A 108 -11.32 -7.34 -6.60
N VAL A 109 -10.65 -6.22 -6.91
CA VAL A 109 -10.38 -5.80 -8.30
C VAL A 109 -9.63 -6.89 -9.05
N TYR A 110 -8.56 -7.42 -8.44
CA TYR A 110 -7.74 -8.47 -9.02
C TYR A 110 -8.49 -9.81 -9.17
N GLU A 111 -9.39 -10.14 -8.25
CA GLU A 111 -10.28 -11.32 -8.30
C GLU A 111 -11.42 -11.17 -9.32
N GLY A 112 -11.60 -9.97 -9.90
CA GLY A 112 -12.53 -9.71 -11.00
C GLY A 112 -13.95 -9.36 -10.56
N GLU A 113 -14.14 -8.94 -9.31
CA GLU A 113 -15.45 -8.59 -8.77
C GLU A 113 -16.10 -7.43 -9.54
N GLU A 114 -17.26 -7.65 -10.15
CA GLU A 114 -17.85 -6.74 -11.16
C GLU A 114 -18.06 -5.32 -10.62
N TYR A 115 -18.49 -5.20 -9.36
CA TYR A 115 -18.78 -3.91 -8.74
C TYR A 115 -17.54 -3.06 -8.54
N THR A 116 -16.35 -3.64 -8.48
CA THR A 116 -15.09 -2.91 -8.25
C THR A 116 -14.65 -2.12 -9.49
N LYS A 117 -15.05 -2.55 -10.69
CA LYS A 117 -14.62 -1.96 -11.97
C LYS A 117 -14.94 -0.47 -12.08
N GLN A 118 -16.14 -0.07 -11.66
CA GLN A 118 -16.55 1.33 -11.70
C GLN A 118 -15.74 2.20 -10.73
N PHE A 119 -15.36 1.64 -9.57
CA PHE A 119 -14.57 2.35 -8.58
C PHE A 119 -13.13 2.47 -9.03
N MET A 120 -12.52 1.39 -9.53
CA MET A 120 -11.15 1.43 -10.02
C MET A 120 -10.98 2.52 -11.09
N LYS A 121 -11.90 2.59 -12.05
CA LYS A 121 -11.93 3.67 -13.05
C LYS A 121 -12.00 5.07 -12.44
N ARG A 122 -12.76 5.24 -11.35
CA ARG A 122 -12.85 6.54 -10.64
C ARG A 122 -11.55 6.87 -9.91
N PHE A 123 -10.94 5.90 -9.23
CA PHE A 123 -9.64 6.06 -8.55
C PHE A 123 -8.52 6.39 -9.52
N GLU A 124 -8.45 5.70 -10.66
CA GLU A 124 -7.50 5.98 -11.74
C GLU A 124 -7.71 7.38 -12.33
N LYS A 125 -8.96 7.73 -12.67
CA LYS A 125 -9.29 9.06 -13.21
C LYS A 125 -8.98 10.19 -12.22
N ALA A 126 -9.12 9.94 -10.93
CA ALA A 126 -8.75 10.89 -9.87
C ALA A 126 -7.23 10.96 -9.65
N GLY A 127 -6.44 10.05 -10.23
CA GLY A 127 -5.01 9.93 -10.01
C GLY A 127 -4.68 9.54 -8.57
N MET A 128 -5.55 8.77 -7.92
CA MET A 128 -5.35 8.40 -6.51
C MET A 128 -4.50 7.15 -6.33
N VAL A 129 -4.70 6.17 -7.22
CA VAL A 129 -3.96 4.91 -7.22
C VAL A 129 -2.95 4.90 -8.35
N THR A 130 -1.80 4.29 -8.11
CA THR A 130 -0.75 4.06 -9.10
C THR A 130 -0.18 2.67 -8.89
N GLU A 131 -0.21 1.86 -9.95
CA GLU A 131 0.51 0.58 -9.94
C GLU A 131 2.01 0.86 -10.09
N ALA A 132 2.82 0.29 -9.20
CA ALA A 132 4.24 0.56 -9.05
C ALA A 132 5.10 -0.65 -9.43
#